data_AF-A0A978TFK4-F1
#
_entry.id   AF-A0A978TFK4-F1
#
_cell.length_a   1.000
_cell.length_b   1.000
_cell.length_c   1.000
_cell.angle_alpha   90.00
_cell.angle_beta   90.00
_cell.angle_gamma   90.00
#
_symmetry.space_group_name_H-M   'P 1'
#
loop_
_entity.id
_entity.type
_entity.pdbx_description
1 polymer ?
#
loop_
_entity_poly.entity_id
_entity_poly.type
_entity_poly.pdbx_seq_one_letter_code
_entity_poly.pdbx_strand_id
1 'polypeptide(L)' 'MAYELPPLPYAYDALEPYISKSTLEFHHDKHHAAYVNKFNEAVQGTVHDSKPIEAVIQSIAGDSA' A
#
# COMPACT_ATOMS: atom_id res chain seq x y z
N MET A 1 10.49 3.07 9.57
CA MET A 1 10.31 1.61 9.37
C MET A 1 9.70 1.49 7.99
N ALA A 2 10.26 0.66 7.10
CA ALA A 2 9.70 0.52 5.78
C ALA A 2 8.27 -0.05 5.87
N TYR A 3 7.34 0.55 5.14
CA TYR A 3 5.99 0.02 4.99
C TYR A 3 6.04 -1.31 4.26
N GLU A 4 5.19 -2.24 4.67
CA GLU A 4 5.10 -3.57 4.09
C GLU A 4 3.78 -3.72 3.33
N LEU A 5 3.81 -4.49 2.24
CA LEU A 5 2.61 -4.87 1.52
C LEU A 5 1.78 -5.81 2.41
N PRO A 6 0.58 -5.42 2.87
CA PRO A 6 -0.24 -6.28 3.71
C PRO A 6 -0.63 -7.54 2.95
N PRO A 7 -0.56 -8.74 3.57
CA PRO A 7 -1.02 -9.96 2.91
C PRO A 7 -2.53 -9.92 2.68
N LEU A 8 -2.98 -10.57 1.61
CA LEU A 8 -4.42 -10.78 1.41
C LEU A 8 -4.99 -11.67 2.53
N PRO A 9 -6.19 -11.35 3.07
CA PRO A 9 -6.83 -12.15 4.10
C PRO A 9 -7.53 -13.40 3.54
N TYR A 10 -7.43 -13.63 2.23
CA TYR A 10 -8.06 -14.73 1.50
C TYR A 10 -7.17 -15.19 0.33
N ALA A 11 -7.46 -16.38 -0.20
CA ALA A 11 -6.77 -16.90 -1.38
C ALA A 11 -7.09 -16.09 -2.65
N TYR A 12 -6.18 -16.04 -3.62
CA TYR A 12 -6.35 -15.23 -4.84
C TYR A 12 -7.57 -15.61 -5.69
N ASP A 13 -8.12 -16.80 -5.55
CA ASP A 13 -9.31 -17.28 -6.26
C ASP A 13 -10.61 -17.15 -5.44
N ALA A 14 -10.54 -16.63 -4.21
CA ALA A 14 -11.70 -16.56 -3.31
C ALA A 14 -12.86 -15.69 -3.81
N LEU A 15 -12.63 -14.83 -4.81
CA LEU A 15 -13.61 -13.91 -5.38
C LEU A 15 -14.13 -14.34 -6.76
N GLU A 16 -13.77 -15.53 -7.25
CA GLU A 16 -14.31 -16.06 -8.50
C GLU A 16 -15.81 -16.38 -8.40
N PRO A 17 -16.59 -16.25 -9.49
CA PRO A 17 -16.19 -15.82 -10.84
C PRO A 17 -16.20 -14.29 -11.03
N TYR A 18 -16.43 -13.52 -9.97
CA TYR A 18 -16.64 -12.07 -10.07
C TYR A 18 -15.34 -11.29 -10.27
N ILE A 19 -14.26 -11.74 -9.64
CA ILE A 19 -12.90 -11.23 -9.83
C ILE A 19 -11.99 -12.43 -10.05
N SER A 20 -11.27 -12.44 -11.17
CA SER A 20 -10.36 -13.55 -11.49
C SER A 20 -9.13 -13.55 -10.60
N LYS A 21 -8.58 -14.75 -10.41
CA LYS A 21 -7.28 -14.93 -9.75
C LYS A 21 -6.18 -14.01 -10.31
N SER A 22 -6.06 -13.96 -11.64
CA SER A 22 -5.03 -13.16 -12.32
C SER A 22 -5.20 -11.66 -12.10
N THR A 23 -6.44 -11.16 -11.98
CA THR A 23 -6.70 -9.77 -11.62
C THR A 23 -6.23 -9.46 -10.20
N LEU A 24 -6.47 -10.34 -9.22
CA LEU A 24 -6.00 -10.14 -7.85
C LEU A 24 -4.48 -10.24 -7.74
N GLU A 25 -3.84 -11.20 -8.40
CA GLU A 25 -2.37 -11.32 -8.45
C GLU A 25 -1.73 -10.04 -9.01
N PHE A 26 -2.25 -9.55 -10.14
CA PHE A 26 -1.73 -8.35 -10.76
C PHE A 26 -1.99 -7.09 -9.91
N HIS A 27 -3.19 -6.94 -9.36
CA HIS A 27 -3.54 -5.77 -8.55
C HIS A 27 -2.76 -5.72 -7.24
N HIS A 28 -2.64 -6.84 -6.52
CA HIS A 28 -1.97 -6.91 -5.24
C HIS A 28 -0.44 -6.94 -5.39
N ASP A 29 0.10 -7.92 -6.13
CA ASP A 29 1.53 -8.23 -6.12
C ASP A 29 2.35 -7.31 -7.04
N LYS A 30 1.68 -6.62 -7.97
CA LYS A 30 2.33 -5.63 -8.86
C LYS A 30 1.91 -4.21 -8.51
N HIS A 31 0.63 -3.88 -8.61
CA HIS A 31 0.18 -2.49 -8.46
C HIS A 31 0.29 -1.98 -7.02
N HIS A 32 -0.29 -2.68 -6.04
CA HIS A 32 -0.21 -2.27 -4.64
C HIS A 32 1.24 -2.34 -4.12
N ALA A 33 1.96 -3.43 -4.45
CA ALA A 33 3.39 -3.56 -4.14
C ALA A 33 4.21 -2.36 -4.66
N ALA A 34 3.96 -1.90 -5.89
CA ALA A 34 4.64 -0.74 -6.45
C ALA A 34 4.35 0.55 -5.68
N TYR A 35 3.11 0.77 -5.23
CA TYR A 35 2.79 1.93 -4.38
C TYR A 35 3.55 1.90 -3.04
N VAL A 36 3.59 0.73 -2.38
CA VAL A 36 4.34 0.57 -1.12
C VAL A 36 5.83 0.86 -1.34
N ASN A 37 6.43 0.28 -2.37
CA ASN A 37 7.85 0.49 -2.69
C ASN A 37 8.15 1.97 -3.01
N LYS A 38 7.33 2.61 -3.85
CA LYS A 38 7.52 4.02 -4.21
C LYS A 38 7.28 4.98 -3.06
N PHE A 39 6.34 4.65 -2.17
CA PHE A 39 6.17 5.41 -0.95
C PHE A 39 7.43 5.33 -0.07
N ASN A 40 7.94 4.12 0.18
CA ASN A 40 9.17 3.92 0.97
C ASN A 40 10.37 4.68 0.38
N GLU A 41 10.57 4.61 -0.93
CA GLU A 41 11.61 5.37 -1.64
C GLU A 41 11.44 6.89 -1.43
N ALA A 42 10.20 7.39 -1.48
CA ALA A 42 9.91 8.83 -1.38
C ALA A 42 10.10 9.38 0.04
N VAL A 43 9.81 8.59 1.08
CA VAL A 43 9.92 9.05 2.47
C VAL A 43 11.26 8.73 3.13
N GLN A 44 12.12 7.94 2.49
CA GLN A 44 13.41 7.51 3.03
C GLN A 44 14.24 8.69 3.52
N GLY A 45 14.64 8.67 4.79
CA GLY A 45 15.46 9.73 5.39
C GLY A 45 14.73 11.05 5.66
N THR A 46 13.41 11.10 5.44
CA THR A 46 12.57 12.25 5.80
C THR A 46 11.92 12.07 7.18
N VAL A 47 11.27 13.11 7.68
CA VAL A 47 10.46 13.03 8.91
C VAL A 47 9.25 12.09 8.80
N HIS A 48 8.90 11.64 7.59
CA HIS A 48 7.75 10.79 7.33
C HIS A 48 8.08 9.28 7.34
N ASP A 49 9.36 8.91 7.28
CA ASP A 49 9.85 7.51 7.21
C ASP A 49 9.38 6.63 8.39
N SER A 50 9.11 7.25 9.54
CA SER A 50 8.72 6.53 10.77
C SER A 50 7.35 6.91 11.30
N LYS A 51 6.56 7.66 10.54
CA LYS A 51 5.17 7.99 10.92
C LYS A 51 4.21 6.94 10.38
N PRO A 52 3.03 6.75 10.98
CA PRO A 52 1.90 6.02 10.37
C PRO A 52 1.42 6.70 9.07
N ILE A 53 0.85 5.93 8.13
CA ILE A 53 0.50 6.45 6.80
C ILE A 53 -0.56 7.53 6.89
N GLU A 54 -1.51 7.39 7.81
CA GLU A 54 -2.58 8.35 8.06
C GLU A 54 -2.01 9.71 8.49
N ALA A 55 -1.00 9.71 9.35
CA ALA A 55 -0.32 10.93 9.79
C ALA A 55 0.49 11.58 8.67
N VAL A 56 1.07 10.78 7.77
CA VAL A 56 1.76 11.29 6.57
C VAL A 56 0.74 11.92 5.61
N ILE A 57 -0.39 11.26 5.37
CA ILE A 57 -1.47 11.77 4.51
C ILE A 57 -2.00 13.10 5.04
N GLN A 58 -2.34 13.19 6.33
CA GLN A 58 -2.81 14.43 6.95
C GLN A 58 -1.79 15.56 6.82
N SER A 59 -0.52 15.25 7.10
CA SER A 59 0.58 16.22 7.01
C SER A 59 0.82 16.75 5.59
N ILE A 60 0.67 15.91 4.56
CA ILE A 60 0.87 16.30 3.16
C ILE A 60 -0.35 17.01 2.58
N ALA A 61 -1.56 16.54 2.92
CA ALA A 61 -2.80 17.17 2.49
C ALA A 61 -2.95 18.60 3.02
N GLY A 62 -2.21 18.96 4.07
CA GLY A 62 -2.37 20.23 4.78
C GLY A 62 -3.67 20.27 5.60
N ASP A 63 -4.23 19.09 5.89
CA ASP A 63 -5.45 18.97 6.68
C ASP A 63 -5.09 19.12 8.16
N SER A 64 -5.42 20.29 8.70
CA SER A 64 -5.20 20.64 10.10
C SER A 64 -6.41 20.20 10.90
N ALA A 65 -6.55 18.89 11.10
CA ALA A 65 -7.51 18.36 12.06
C ALA A 65 -7.15 18.82 13.48
#